data_AF-A0A9E7HK38-F1
#
_entry.id   AF-A0A9E7HK38-F1
#
_cell.length_a   1.000
_cell.length_b   1.000
_cell.length_c   1.000
_cell.angle_alpha   90.00
_cell.angle_beta   90.00
_cell.angle_gamma   90.00
#
_symmetry.space_group_name_H-M   'P 1'
#
loop_
_entity.id
_entity.type
_entity.pdbx_description
1 polymer ?
#
loop_
_entity_poly.entity_id
_entity_poly.type
_entity_poly.pdbx_seq_one_letter_code
_entity_poly.pdbx_strand_id
1 'polypeptide(L)'
;MAFKKDFNEVLLHLLRILVKDALHFEEIVSGTAARFTRIGEKVEELRNKAQEYEIYDLKPFFSSARFTSSNFILDESRGVIKHSLAR
;
A
#
# COMPACT_ATOMS: atom_id res chain seq x y z
N MET A 1 6.69 23.89 6.74
CA MET A 1 5.60 22.92 7.00
C MET A 1 6.04 21.55 6.46
N ALA A 2 6.86 20.80 7.22
CA ALA A 2 7.50 19.55 6.76
C ALA A 2 6.66 18.28 7.03
N PHE A 3 5.83 18.28 8.07
CA PHE A 3 5.15 17.08 8.58
C PHE A 3 4.37 16.25 7.53
N LYS A 4 3.67 16.87 6.58
CA LYS A 4 2.90 16.12 5.56
C LYS A 4 3.77 15.32 4.58
N LYS A 5 5.02 15.74 4.35
CA LYS A 5 5.88 15.08 3.36
C LYS A 5 6.47 13.79 3.94
N ASP A 6 6.88 13.84 5.20
CA ASP A 6 7.44 12.69 5.92
C ASP A 6 6.38 11.58 6.09
N PHE A 7 5.14 11.94 6.43
CA PHE A 7 4.06 10.95 6.58
C PHE A 7 3.77 10.18 5.29
N ASN A 8 3.72 10.88 4.15
CA ASN A 8 3.49 10.22 2.87
C ASN A 8 4.62 9.26 2.49
N GLU A 9 5.87 9.58 2.86
CA GLU A 9 7.01 8.70 2.62
C GLU A 9 6.99 7.48 3.54
N VAL A 10 6.65 7.66 4.82
CA VAL A 10 6.45 6.55 5.76
C VAL A 10 5.33 5.63 5.28
N LEU A 11 4.17 6.17 4.92
CA LEU A 11 3.04 5.37 4.42
C LEU A 11 3.37 4.61 3.14
N LEU A 12 4.09 5.26 2.22
CA LEU A 12 4.56 4.60 1.00
C LEU A 12 5.54 3.47 1.32
N HIS A 13 6.43 3.67 2.30
CA HIS A 13 7.37 2.66 2.73
C HIS A 13 6.65 1.46 3.37
N LEU A 14 5.69 1.71 4.27
CA LEU A 14 4.87 0.67 4.89
C LEU A 14 4.09 -0.13 3.84
N LEU A 15 3.47 0.56 2.88
CA LEU A 15 2.73 -0.09 1.79
C LEU A 15 3.66 -0.92 0.91
N ARG A 16 4.88 -0.45 0.62
CA ARG A 16 5.89 -1.23 -0.13
C ARG A 16 6.33 -2.48 0.61
N ILE A 17 6.50 -2.41 1.93
CA ILE A 17 6.83 -3.59 2.75
C ILE A 17 5.70 -4.60 2.65
N LEU A 18 4.46 -4.17 2.91
CA LEU A 18 3.26 -4.99 2.82
C LEU A 18 3.11 -5.68 1.45
N VAL A 19 3.24 -4.90 0.37
CA VAL A 19 3.25 -5.39 -1.01
C VAL A 19 4.37 -6.39 -1.27
N LYS A 20 5.57 -6.14 -0.73
CA LYS A 20 6.73 -7.03 -0.86
C LYS A 20 6.54 -8.33 -0.07
N ASP A 21 5.96 -8.28 1.12
CA ASP A 21 5.60 -9.45 1.92
C ASP A 21 4.55 -10.29 1.19
N ALA A 22 3.49 -9.65 0.67
CA ALA A 22 2.48 -10.32 -0.14
C ALA A 22 3.08 -10.91 -1.42
N LEU A 23 4.00 -10.19 -2.07
CA LEU A 23 4.77 -10.68 -3.22
C LEU A 23 5.54 -11.96 -2.87
N HIS A 24 6.34 -11.88 -1.81
CA HIS A 24 7.20 -12.97 -1.39
C HIS A 24 6.40 -14.19 -0.93
N PHE A 25 5.31 -13.97 -0.21
CA PHE A 25 4.41 -15.04 0.22
C PHE A 25 3.79 -15.75 -0.98
N GLU A 26 3.31 -15.03 -1.99
CA GLU A 26 2.72 -15.65 -3.18
C GLU A 26 3.77 -16.31 -4.10
N GLU A 27 5.01 -15.80 -4.15
CA GLU A 27 6.12 -16.53 -4.78
C GLU A 27 6.40 -17.88 -4.11
N ILE A 28 6.42 -17.92 -2.78
CA ILE A 28 6.64 -19.14 -1.99
C ILE A 28 5.46 -20.12 -2.16
N VAL A 29 4.23 -19.62 -2.12
CA VAL A 29 3.02 -20.46 -2.13
C VAL A 29 2.65 -20.95 -3.53
N SER A 30 2.82 -20.11 -4.56
CA SER A 30 2.32 -20.40 -5.91
C SER A 30 3.42 -20.88 -6.87
N GLY A 31 4.71 -20.69 -6.56
CA GLY A 31 5.86 -21.13 -7.37
C GLY A 31 5.95 -20.51 -8.77
N THR A 32 4.96 -19.70 -9.15
CA THR A 32 4.82 -19.07 -10.46
C THR A 32 4.37 -17.63 -10.20
N ALA A 33 5.26 -16.66 -10.36
CA ALA A 33 5.00 -15.23 -10.19
C ALA A 33 4.04 -14.64 -11.25
N ALA A 34 3.15 -15.45 -11.83
CA ALA A 34 2.51 -15.21 -13.12
C ALA A 34 1.16 -14.46 -13.06
N ARG A 35 0.64 -14.05 -11.91
CA ARG A 35 -0.70 -13.43 -11.84
C ARG A 35 -0.82 -12.22 -10.91
N PHE A 36 0.29 -11.49 -10.71
CA PHE A 36 0.44 -10.28 -9.86
C PHE A 36 -0.36 -9.03 -10.29
N THR A 37 -1.53 -9.22 -10.87
CA THR A 37 -2.42 -8.16 -11.31
C THR A 37 -3.19 -7.46 -10.19
N ARG A 38 -3.26 -8.03 -8.97
CA ARG A 38 -4.00 -7.42 -7.85
C ARG A 38 -3.57 -7.96 -6.48
N ILE A 39 -2.58 -7.34 -5.86
CA ILE A 39 -2.37 -7.51 -4.41
C ILE A 39 -3.40 -6.61 -3.71
N GLY A 40 -4.27 -7.22 -2.91
CA GLY A 40 -5.33 -6.54 -2.16
C GLY A 40 -4.96 -6.41 -0.69
N GLU A 41 -4.05 -5.48 -0.37
CA GLU A 41 -3.67 -5.22 1.01
C GLU A 41 -4.82 -4.53 1.75
N LYS A 42 -5.09 -4.91 3.01
CA LYS A 42 -6.12 -4.22 3.79
C LYS A 42 -5.65 -2.82 4.19
N VAL A 43 -6.50 -1.83 3.95
CA VAL A 43 -6.26 -0.46 4.43
C VAL A 43 -6.07 -0.45 5.95
N GLU A 44 -6.78 -1.32 6.66
CA GLU A 44 -6.66 -1.51 8.10
C GLU A 44 -5.25 -1.95 8.53
N GLU A 45 -4.53 -2.76 7.75
CA GLU A 45 -3.14 -3.13 8.10
C GLU A 45 -2.18 -1.96 7.92
N LEU A 46 -2.32 -1.23 6.79
CA LEU A 46 -1.56 0.00 6.60
C LEU A 46 -1.86 1.00 7.73
N ARG A 47 -3.14 1.11 8.13
CA ARG A 47 -3.59 1.97 9.21
C ARG A 47 -3.02 1.58 10.56
N ASN A 48 -3.05 0.30 10.92
CA ASN A 48 -2.50 -0.16 12.19
C ASN A 48 -1.01 0.16 12.28
N LYS A 49 -0.24 -0.13 11.21
CA LYS A 49 1.18 0.25 11.15
C LYS A 49 1.35 1.77 11.21
N ALA A 50 0.56 2.52 10.46
CA ALA A 50 0.60 3.99 10.43
C ALA A 50 0.33 4.61 11.82
N GLN A 51 -0.58 4.03 12.61
CA GLN A 51 -0.88 4.49 13.96
C GLN A 51 0.32 4.36 14.90
N GLU A 52 1.22 3.39 14.70
CA GLU A 52 2.47 3.29 15.46
C GLU A 52 3.41 4.47 15.19
N TYR A 53 3.26 5.12 14.04
CA TYR A 53 3.98 6.34 13.66
C TYR A 53 3.18 7.62 13.92
N GLU A 54 2.12 7.54 14.74
CA GLU A 54 1.19 8.65 15.05
C GLU A 54 0.44 9.18 13.81
N ILE A 55 0.32 8.35 12.76
CA ILE A 55 -0.38 8.68 11.53
C ILE A 55 -1.80 8.11 11.60
N TYR A 56 -2.76 8.99 11.82
CA TYR A 56 -4.19 8.62 11.90
C TYR A 56 -4.94 8.88 10.59
N ASP A 57 -4.44 9.80 9.76
CA ASP A 57 -5.13 10.22 8.53
C ASP A 57 -4.37 9.77 7.27
N LEU A 58 -4.92 8.74 6.63
CA LEU A 58 -4.42 8.16 5.40
C LEU A 58 -5.09 8.76 4.15
N LYS A 59 -6.19 9.50 4.31
CA LYS A 59 -6.90 10.12 3.18
C LYS A 59 -5.99 11.02 2.32
N PRO A 60 -5.15 11.91 2.89
CA PRO A 60 -4.27 12.73 2.08
C PRO A 60 -3.21 11.91 1.34
N PHE A 61 -2.84 10.74 1.85
CA PHE A 61 -1.93 9.83 1.18
C PHE A 61 -2.59 9.15 -0.03
N PHE A 62 -3.82 8.66 0.12
CA PHE A 62 -4.56 8.04 -0.99
C PHE A 62 -4.86 9.01 -2.13
N SER A 63 -5.10 10.29 -1.81
CA SER A 63 -5.28 11.35 -2.81
C SER A 63 -3.95 11.94 -3.31
N SER A 64 -2.80 11.48 -2.81
CA SER A 64 -1.50 12.02 -3.20
C SER A 64 -1.03 11.45 -4.55
N ALA A 65 -0.31 12.26 -5.32
CA ALA A 65 0.30 11.82 -6.56
C ALA A 65 1.28 10.64 -6.37
N ARG A 66 1.84 10.46 -5.16
CA ARG A 66 2.74 9.33 -4.82
C ARG A 66 2.01 7.98 -4.90
N PHE A 67 0.76 7.94 -4.46
CA PHE A 67 -0.07 6.73 -4.45
C PHE A 67 -0.45 6.33 -5.88
N THR A 68 -0.98 7.26 -6.66
CA THR A 68 -1.33 7.04 -8.06
C THR A 68 -0.11 6.75 -8.94
N SER A 69 1.02 7.44 -8.71
CA SER A 69 2.27 7.22 -9.45
C SER A 69 2.88 5.84 -9.23
N SER A 70 2.49 5.14 -8.16
CA SER A 70 2.95 3.79 -7.87
C SER A 70 1.92 2.73 -8.29
N ASN A 71 0.95 3.08 -9.14
CA ASN A 71 -0.12 2.19 -9.63
C ASN A 71 -0.95 1.52 -8.51
N PHE A 72 -1.11 2.21 -7.38
CA PHE A 72 -2.04 1.81 -6.34
C PHE A 72 -3.42 2.41 -6.57
N ILE A 73 -4.45 1.63 -6.23
CA ILE A 73 -5.86 1.99 -6.33
C ILE A 73 -6.51 1.67 -4.99
N LEU A 74 -7.08 2.68 -4.34
CA LEU A 74 -7.86 2.47 -3.12
C LEU A 74 -9.27 2.02 -3.49
N ASP A 75 -9.72 0.92 -2.91
CA ASP A 75 -11.11 0.48 -2.94
C ASP A 75 -11.75 0.83 -1.60
N GLU A 76 -12.37 2.01 -1.51
CA GLU A 76 -13.07 2.46 -0.30
C GLU A 76 -14.26 1.57 0.05
N SER A 77 -14.90 0.94 -0.94
CA SER A 77 -16.04 0.03 -0.71
C SER A 77 -15.63 -1.24 0.03
N ARG A 78 -14.39 -1.70 -0.16
CA ARG A 78 -13.86 -2.90 0.48
C ARG A 78 -12.80 -2.62 1.54
N GLY A 79 -12.35 -1.37 1.67
CA GLY A 79 -11.24 -1.00 2.54
C GLY A 79 -9.93 -1.71 2.16
N VAL A 80 -9.67 -1.90 0.86
CA VAL A 80 -8.46 -2.57 0.36
C VAL A 80 -7.70 -1.70 -0.62
N ILE A 81 -6.38 -1.78 -0.57
CA ILE A 81 -5.46 -1.15 -1.50
C ILE A 81 -5.10 -2.20 -2.54
N LYS A 82 -5.49 -1.92 -3.79
CA LYS A 82 -5.18 -2.75 -4.95
C LYS A 82 -3.94 -2.20 -5.62
N HIS A 83 -2.93 -3.04 -5.77
CA HIS A 83 -1.76 -2.69 -6.57
C HIS A 83 -1.85 -3.36 -7.94
N SER A 84 -1.78 -2.55 -9.00
CA SER A 84 -1.67 -3.06 -10.37
C SER A 84 -0.25 -2.83 -10.85
N LEU A 85 0.60 -3.86 -10.79
CA LEU A 85 1.89 -3.81 -11.47
C LEU A 85 1.62 -3.92 -12.97
N ALA A 86 1.46 -2.78 -13.63
CA ALA A 86 1.48 -2.72 -15.08
C ALA A 86 2.84 -3.23 -15.57
N ARG A 87 2.79 -4.23 -16.45
CA ARG A 87 3.92 -4.98 -17.01
C ARG A 87 4.83 -4.13 -17.89
#